data_AF-A0A222P403-F1
#
_entry.id   AF-A0A222P403-F1
#
_cell.length_a   1.000
_cell.length_b   1.000
_cell.length_c   1.000
_cell.angle_alpha   90.00
_cell.angle_beta   90.00
_cell.angle_gamma   90.00
#
_symmetry.space_group_name_H-M   'P 1'
#
loop_
_entity.id
_entity.type
_entity.pdbx_description
1 polymer ?
#
loop_
_entity_poly.entity_id
_entity_poly.type
_entity_poly.pdbx_seq_one_letter_code
_entity_poly.pdbx_strand_id
1 'polypeptide(L)'
;MENSQGFSLTELLIALVLVTTISLTLLQQNEQMSQWLRYVLQRSLAVRLVDNNTERILAGLPLTTLSQPFKLQQIALPQGKILRLTWGFKLLDKNCCQLERKLFAHE
;
A
#
# COMPACT_ATOMS: atom_id res chain seq x y z
N MET A 1 -18.78 -16.01 -55.69
CA MET A 1 -17.46 -16.61 -55.40
C MET A 1 -16.89 -15.85 -54.22
N GLU A 2 -16.91 -16.47 -53.04
CA GLU A 2 -16.34 -15.88 -51.83
C GLU A 2 -14.81 -15.95 -51.95
N ASN A 3 -14.16 -14.79 -52.10
CA ASN A 3 -12.71 -14.68 -52.03
C ASN A 3 -12.31 -14.74 -50.55
N SER A 4 -12.09 -15.94 -50.03
CA SER A 4 -11.43 -16.13 -48.74
C SER A 4 -9.95 -15.75 -48.88
N GLN A 5 -9.66 -14.46 -48.71
CA GLN A 5 -8.28 -13.98 -48.57
C GLN A 5 -7.73 -14.48 -47.23
N GLY A 6 -6.86 -15.49 -47.27
CA GLY A 6 -6.14 -15.97 -46.09
C GLY A 6 -5.11 -14.95 -45.62
N PHE A 7 -4.84 -14.93 -44.32
CA PHE A 7 -3.79 -14.09 -43.75
C PHE A 7 -2.41 -14.50 -44.26
N SER A 8 -1.59 -13.53 -44.64
CA SER A 8 -0.17 -13.76 -44.90
C SER A 8 0.53 -14.18 -43.60
N LEU A 9 1.53 -15.05 -43.69
CA LEU A 9 2.37 -15.44 -42.55
C LEU A 9 2.99 -14.21 -41.85
N THR A 10 3.35 -13.18 -42.62
CA THR A 10 3.91 -11.93 -42.08
C THR A 10 2.89 -11.16 -41.24
N GLU A 11 1.63 -11.09 -41.68
CA GLU A 11 0.54 -10.44 -40.94
C GLU A 11 0.25 -11.19 -39.64
N LEU A 12 0.28 -12.52 -39.69
CA LEU A 12 0.09 -13.37 -38.52
C LEU A 12 1.23 -13.22 -37.51
N LEU A 13 2.48 -13.13 -37.97
CA LEU A 13 3.63 -12.88 -37.10
C LEU A 13 3.59 -11.50 -36.47
N ILE A 14 3.23 -10.46 -37.22
CA ILE A 14 3.07 -9.09 -36.69
C ILE A 14 1.96 -9.07 -35.64
N ALA A 15 0.81 -9.69 -35.93
CA ALA A 15 -0.29 -9.79 -34.97
C ALA A 15 0.14 -10.52 -33.69
N LEU A 16 0.88 -11.62 -33.81
CA LEU A 16 1.39 -12.38 -32.66
C LEU A 16 2.34 -11.54 -31.80
N VAL A 17 3.28 -10.81 -32.42
CA VAL A 17 4.20 -9.91 -31.70
C VAL A 17 3.44 -8.79 -30.99
N LEU A 18 2.44 -8.20 -31.64
CA LEU A 18 1.61 -7.16 -31.02
C LEU A 18 0.83 -7.70 -29.83
N VAL A 19 0.13 -8.82 -29.99
CA VAL A 19 -0.68 -9.43 -28.93
C VAL A 19 0.19 -9.83 -27.74
N THR A 20 1.34 -10.43 -27.99
CA THR A 20 2.27 -10.83 -26.92
C THR A 20 2.83 -9.61 -26.19
N THR A 21 3.25 -8.56 -26.90
CA THR A 21 3.77 -7.33 -26.30
C THR A 21 2.71 -6.65 -25.44
N ILE A 22 1.50 -6.47 -25.97
CA ILE A 22 0.38 -5.86 -25.25
C ILE A 22 0.05 -6.68 -23.99
N SER A 23 -0.03 -8.00 -24.12
CA SER A 23 -0.32 -8.89 -22.99
C SER A 23 0.74 -8.79 -21.90
N LEU A 24 2.03 -8.73 -22.29
CA LEU A 24 3.13 -8.61 -21.35
C LEU A 24 3.13 -7.26 -20.64
N THR A 25 2.89 -6.16 -21.37
CA THR A 25 2.76 -4.83 -20.77
C THR A 25 1.58 -4.74 -19.81
N LEU A 26 0.42 -5.29 -20.18
CA LEU A 26 -0.75 -5.32 -19.32
C LEU A 26 -0.50 -6.13 -18.03
N LEU A 27 0.22 -7.26 -18.14
CA LEU A 27 0.59 -8.06 -16.98
C LEU A 27 1.48 -7.26 -16.01
N GLN A 28 2.49 -6.57 -16.53
CA GLN A 28 3.38 -5.72 -15.72
C GLN A 28 2.61 -4.56 -15.05
N GLN A 29 1.71 -3.90 -15.79
CA GLN A 29 0.87 -2.83 -15.25
C GLN A 29 -0.05 -3.32 -14.14
N ASN A 30 -0.65 -4.51 -14.31
CA ASN A 30 -1.54 -5.10 -13.32
C ASN A 30 -0.80 -5.43 -12.01
N GLU A 31 0.41 -5.98 -12.10
CA GLU A 31 1.24 -6.25 -10.91
C GLU A 31 1.59 -4.96 -10.17
N GLN A 32 2.03 -3.92 -10.88
CA GLN A 32 2.36 -2.63 -10.28
C GLN A 32 1.13 -1.99 -9.62
N MET A 33 -0.03 -2.02 -10.27
CA MET A 33 -1.27 -1.49 -9.71
C MET A 33 -1.70 -2.25 -8.45
N SER A 34 -1.56 -3.59 -8.45
CA SER A 34 -1.84 -4.43 -7.28
C SER A 34 -0.94 -4.08 -6.10
N GLN A 35 0.35 -3.83 -6.34
CA GLN A 35 1.29 -3.39 -5.29
C GLN A 35 0.89 -2.02 -4.71
N TRP A 36 0.53 -1.05 -5.56
CA TRP A 36 0.05 0.26 -5.11
C TRP A 36 -1.22 0.17 -4.29
N LEU A 37 -2.20 -0.64 -4.74
CA LEU A 37 -3.44 -0.85 -4.00
C LEU A 37 -3.18 -1.42 -2.61
N ARG A 38 -2.33 -2.46 -2.51
CA ARG A 38 -1.93 -3.04 -1.22
C ARG A 38 -1.29 -2.00 -0.31
N TYR A 39 -0.42 -1.16 -0.85
CA TYR A 39 0.22 -0.09 -0.08
C TYR A 39 -0.79 0.94 0.45
N VAL A 40 -1.68 1.42 -0.42
CA VAL A 40 -2.70 2.42 -0.04
C VAL A 40 -3.65 1.87 1.01
N LEU A 41 -4.11 0.62 0.85
CA LEU A 41 -4.96 -0.06 1.82
C LEU A 41 -4.26 -0.16 3.17
N GLN A 42 -3.02 -0.64 3.22
CA GLN A 42 -2.26 -0.72 4.47
C GLN A 42 -2.07 0.65 5.12
N ARG A 43 -1.72 1.68 4.34
CA ARG A 43 -1.57 3.04 4.85
C ARG A 43 -2.88 3.59 5.40
N SER A 44 -4.01 3.37 4.73
CA SER A 44 -5.32 3.80 5.24
C SER A 44 -5.69 3.12 6.55
N LEU A 45 -5.40 1.82 6.68
CA LEU A 45 -5.59 1.08 7.93
C LEU A 45 -4.66 1.62 9.01
N ALA A 46 -3.41 1.90 8.66
CA ALA A 46 -2.43 2.46 9.59
C ALA A 46 -2.87 3.81 10.15
N VAL A 47 -3.35 4.72 9.30
CA VAL A 47 -3.89 6.02 9.71
C VAL A 47 -5.05 5.82 10.68
N ARG A 48 -6.03 4.99 10.31
CA ARG A 48 -7.18 4.69 11.18
C ARG A 48 -6.76 4.13 12.54
N LEU A 49 -5.77 3.23 12.56
CA LEU A 49 -5.26 2.64 13.80
C LEU A 49 -4.55 3.67 14.68
N VAL A 50 -3.73 4.56 14.09
CA VAL A 50 -3.09 5.65 14.84
C VAL A 50 -4.14 6.57 15.42
N ASP A 51 -5.08 7.04 14.61
CA ASP A 51 -6.10 7.99 15.08
C ASP A 51 -6.98 7.40 16.18
N ASN A 52 -7.47 6.16 16.00
CA ASN A 52 -8.25 5.48 17.03
C ASN A 52 -7.46 5.31 18.33
N ASN A 53 -6.18 4.94 18.26
CA ASN A 53 -5.37 4.76 19.47
C ASN A 53 -4.97 6.10 20.09
N THR A 54 -4.81 7.16 19.30
CA THR A 54 -4.64 8.52 19.80
C THR A 54 -5.85 8.94 20.65
N GLU A 55 -7.07 8.77 20.13
CA GLU A 55 -8.28 9.10 20.89
C GLU A 55 -8.41 8.25 22.15
N ARG A 56 -8.03 6.97 22.11
CA ARG A 56 -7.99 6.11 23.29
C ARG A 56 -7.00 6.61 24.34
N ILE A 57 -5.81 7.05 23.95
CA ILE A 57 -4.83 7.64 24.88
C ILE A 57 -5.40 8.92 25.51
N LEU A 58 -6.02 9.79 24.72
CA LEU A 58 -6.63 11.03 25.22
C LEU A 58 -7.78 10.75 26.18
N ALA A 59 -8.55 9.69 25.94
CA ALA A 59 -9.62 9.23 26.82
C ALA A 59 -9.15 8.39 28.02
N GLY A 60 -7.84 8.16 28.19
CA GLY A 60 -7.30 7.33 29.27
C GLY A 60 -7.59 5.82 29.13
N LEU A 61 -7.95 5.36 27.93
CA LEU A 61 -8.24 3.96 27.62
C LEU A 61 -6.99 3.20 27.17
N PRO A 62 -6.90 1.87 27.42
CA PRO A 62 -5.78 1.07 26.97
C PRO A 62 -5.73 0.98 25.44
N LEU A 63 -4.53 0.84 24.88
CA LEU A 63 -4.33 0.67 23.44
C LEU A 63 -5.02 -0.59 22.90
N THR A 64 -5.46 -0.54 21.65
CA THR A 64 -6.05 -1.70 20.98
C THR A 64 -4.98 -2.73 20.66
N THR A 65 -5.29 -4.01 20.90
CA THR A 65 -4.45 -5.13 20.47
C THR A 65 -4.40 -5.18 18.94
N LEU A 66 -3.20 -5.07 18.37
CA LEU A 66 -3.02 -5.10 16.92
C LEU A 66 -2.57 -6.46 16.44
N SER A 67 -3.15 -6.92 15.32
CA SER A 67 -2.66 -8.07 14.58
C SER A 67 -1.50 -7.68 13.67
N GLN A 68 -0.65 -8.66 13.32
CA GLN A 68 0.36 -8.46 12.28
C GLN A 68 -0.28 -7.96 10.97
N PRO A 69 0.39 -7.08 10.21
CA PRO A 69 1.80 -6.66 10.33
C PRO A 69 2.01 -5.39 11.17
N PHE A 70 1.00 -4.90 11.88
CA PHE A 70 1.06 -3.62 12.59
C PHE A 70 1.69 -3.76 13.97
N LYS A 71 2.57 -2.81 14.32
CA LYS A 71 3.18 -2.70 15.65
C LYS A 71 3.05 -1.26 16.14
N LEU A 72 2.41 -1.11 17.29
CA LEU A 72 2.22 0.17 17.96
C LEU A 72 3.24 0.32 19.09
N GLN A 73 3.86 1.49 19.17
CA GLN A 73 4.80 1.85 20.21
C GLN A 73 4.39 3.21 20.76
N GLN A 74 4.35 3.32 22.08
CA GLN A 74 4.18 4.59 22.76
C GLN A 74 5.54 5.01 23.33
N ILE A 75 6.01 6.19 22.95
CA ILE A 75 7.28 6.75 23.39
C ILE A 75 6.96 7.96 24.27
N ALA A 76 7.36 7.92 25.54
CA ALA A 76 7.19 9.05 26.44
C ALA A 76 8.21 10.15 26.10
N LEU A 77 7.76 11.41 26.10
CA LEU A 77 8.60 12.60 26.00
C LEU A 77 8.36 13.51 27.20
N PRO A 78 9.30 14.41 27.53
CA PRO A 78 9.14 15.34 28.66
C PRO A 78 7.86 16.18 28.59
N GLN A 79 7.40 16.51 27.38
CA GLN A 79 6.25 17.39 27.11
C GLN A 79 5.03 16.64 26.53
N GLY A 80 5.01 15.30 26.57
CA GLY A 80 3.92 14.52 25.99
C GLY A 80 4.26 13.09 25.62
N LYS A 81 3.56 12.55 24.62
CA LYS A 81 3.72 11.16 24.16
C LYS A 81 3.79 11.14 22.63
N ILE A 82 4.65 10.31 22.06
CA ILE A 82 4.59 9.94 20.64
C ILE A 82 3.94 8.58 20.53
N LEU A 83 2.92 8.50 19.68
CA LEU A 83 2.37 7.25 19.22
C LEU A 83 2.97 6.91 17.86
N ARG A 84 3.80 5.88 17.80
CA ARG A 84 4.43 5.39 16.58
C ARG A 84 3.78 4.07 16.17
N LEU A 85 3.23 4.03 14.96
CA LEU A 85 2.76 2.82 14.32
C LEU A 85 3.72 2.44 13.19
N THR A 86 4.17 1.20 13.19
CA THR A 86 5.00 0.63 12.12
C THR A 86 4.32 -0.57 11.50
N TRP A 87 4.52 -0.80 10.20
CA TRP A 87 4.03 -1.99 9.51
C TRP A 87 5.04 -2.52 8.49
N GLY A 88 4.88 -3.80 8.14
CA GLY A 88 5.78 -4.50 7.22
C GLY A 88 5.59 -4.08 5.75
N PHE A 89 6.64 -4.35 4.96
CA PHE A 89 6.88 -4.08 3.53
C PHE A 89 7.49 -2.72 3.20
N LYS A 90 8.83 -2.65 3.12
CA LYS A 90 9.52 -1.54 2.46
C LYS A 90 9.21 -1.57 0.96
N LEU A 91 8.56 -0.54 0.45
CA LEU A 91 8.75 -0.16 -0.95
C LEU A 91 10.21 0.28 -1.09
N LEU A 92 10.90 -0.19 -2.13
CA LEU A 92 12.25 0.25 -2.46
C LEU A 92 12.31 1.80 -2.41
N ASP A 93 13.30 2.33 -1.71
CA ASP A 93 13.67 3.76 -1.61
C ASP A 93 12.82 4.75 -0.79
N LYS A 94 11.94 4.32 0.12
CA LYS A 94 11.31 5.28 1.06
C LYS A 94 11.37 4.85 2.52
N ASN A 95 11.39 5.84 3.41
CA ASN A 95 10.98 5.75 4.83
C ASN A 95 9.49 5.37 4.91
N CYS A 96 9.12 4.26 4.27
CA CYS A 96 7.77 3.79 4.26
C CYS A 96 7.48 3.12 5.58
N CYS A 97 6.19 3.11 5.86
CA CYS A 97 5.61 2.13 6.75
C CYS A 97 5.87 2.42 8.23
N GLN A 98 5.98 3.73 8.52
CA GLN A 98 5.80 4.29 9.84
C GLN A 98 4.85 5.50 9.78
N LEU A 99 4.03 5.65 10.80
CA LEU A 99 3.24 6.84 11.10
C LEU A 99 3.49 7.22 12.55
N GLU A 100 3.67 8.51 12.79
CA GLU A 100 3.87 9.04 14.13
C GLU A 100 2.85 10.14 14.40
N ARG A 101 2.30 10.14 15.61
CA ARG A 101 1.46 11.22 16.11
C ARG A 101 2.01 11.69 17.44
N LYS A 102 2.32 12.98 17.52
CA LYS A 102 2.71 13.66 18.76
C LYS A 102 1.45 14.07 19.51
N LEU A 103 1.40 13.71 20.77
CA LEU A 103 0.34 14.04 21.72
C LEU A 103 0.99 14.95 22.77
N PHE A 104 0.73 16.24 22.67
CA PHE A 104 1.17 17.21 23.67
C PHE A 104 0.10 17.30 24.75
N ALA A 105 0.51 17.40 26.01
CA ALA A 105 -0.42 17.80 27.06
C ALA A 105 -0.64 19.31 26.88
N HIS A 106 -1.86 19.71 26.50
CA HIS A 106 -2.29 21.08 26.74
C HIS A 106 -2.66 21.15 28.22
N GLU A 107 -1.88 21.92 28.99
CA GLU A 107 -2.27 22.39 30.33
C GLU A 107 -3.56 23.20 30.26
#